data_AF-A0A0W1A2B3-F1
#
_entry.id   AF-A0A0W1A2B3-F1
#
_cell.length_a   1.000
_cell.length_b   1.000
_cell.length_c   1.000
_cell.angle_alpha   90.00
_cell.angle_beta   90.00
_cell.angle_gamma   90.00
#
_symmetry.space_group_name_H-M   'P 1'
#
loop_
_entity.id
_entity.type
_entity.pdbx_description
1 polymer ?
#
loop_
_entity_poly.entity_id
_entity_poly.type
_entity_poly.pdbx_seq_one_letter_code
_entity_poly.pdbx_strand_id
1 'polypeptide(L)'
;MLNSSKEYLQALRDGKFVLFLQWPKFVIQKYYKDKRDTDPYADADDTLSLLIYEWLNNGFCMDDVKQFAILYAVYELESTPIAGNLLYSLASVYGALTPCMVYSSQNLQKEYLRSEVLNASQISTLMKKNLSLMDNDAYQKFSAEEVEKFRKLTEEVKASDLKKAHLEISAIARVRSVIDRYLTALQSSSDSLDKLKSTRYSLVVRLAIYFQEQTEITSEVTAQIEEYVKQIRLSQPSDDEEQFLEQLAPLSFTESAARFFTLFSINFFKLVKPQLLSIDASTDKDKPTNGTDARPKAD
;
A
#
# COMPACT_ATOMS: atom_id res chain seq x y z
N MET A 1 9.92 -2.89 -10.86
CA MET A 1 10.78 -1.72 -10.54
C MET A 1 11.51 -1.31 -11.82
N LEU A 2 11.74 -0.01 -12.03
CA LEU A 2 12.47 0.49 -13.20
C LEU A 2 13.95 0.14 -13.08
N ASN A 3 14.70 0.28 -14.17
CA ASN A 3 16.08 -0.20 -14.27
C ASN A 3 17.13 0.90 -14.10
N SER A 4 16.71 2.17 -14.05
CA SER A 4 17.61 3.31 -13.93
C SER A 4 17.00 4.49 -13.17
N SER A 5 17.85 5.27 -12.50
CA SER A 5 17.46 6.54 -11.87
C SER A 5 16.87 7.51 -12.87
N LYS A 6 17.36 7.53 -14.12
CA LYS A 6 16.83 8.36 -15.20
C LYS A 6 15.34 8.13 -15.44
N GLU A 7 14.87 6.88 -15.40
CA GLU A 7 13.45 6.56 -15.59
C GLU A 7 12.60 7.03 -14.40
N TYR A 8 13.12 6.93 -13.18
CA TYR A 8 12.45 7.46 -11.99
C TYR A 8 12.37 8.99 -11.99
N LEU A 9 13.45 9.67 -12.37
CA LEU A 9 13.46 11.13 -12.52
C LEU A 9 12.56 11.58 -13.68
N GLN A 10 12.45 10.79 -14.74
CA GLN A 10 11.45 11.03 -15.78
C GLN A 10 10.03 10.87 -15.23
N ALA A 11 9.77 9.88 -14.37
CA ALA A 11 8.47 9.72 -13.71
C ALA A 11 8.11 10.96 -12.87
N LEU A 12 9.08 11.59 -12.18
CA LEU A 12 8.88 12.88 -11.51
C LEU A 12 8.46 13.97 -12.50
N ARG A 13 9.19 14.10 -13.62
CA ARG A 13 8.93 15.09 -14.68
C ARG A 13 7.56 14.91 -15.34
N ASP A 14 7.10 13.67 -15.43
CA ASP A 14 5.80 13.30 -15.99
C ASP A 14 4.65 13.38 -14.96
N GLY A 15 4.93 13.74 -13.70
CA GLY A 15 3.94 13.81 -12.62
C GLY A 15 3.52 12.44 -12.04
N LYS A 16 4.21 11.35 -12.39
CA LYS A 16 3.95 10.00 -11.88
C LYS A 16 4.58 9.81 -10.49
N PHE A 17 4.07 10.54 -9.51
CA PHE A 17 4.73 10.69 -8.21
C PHE A 17 4.86 9.39 -7.39
N VAL A 18 3.86 8.51 -7.42
CA VAL A 18 3.94 7.23 -6.69
C VAL A 18 5.04 6.33 -7.25
N LEU A 19 5.25 6.35 -8.57
CA LEU A 19 6.35 5.65 -9.22
C LEU A 19 7.69 6.28 -8.85
N PHE A 20 7.78 7.62 -8.91
CA PHE A 20 8.96 8.35 -8.48
C PHE A 20 9.35 8.05 -7.02
N LEU A 21 8.39 7.96 -6.11
CA LEU A 21 8.64 7.66 -4.69
C LEU A 21 9.21 6.25 -4.44
N GLN A 22 9.24 5.36 -5.44
CA GLN A 22 9.99 4.09 -5.34
C GLN A 22 11.50 4.26 -5.60
N TRP A 23 11.95 5.43 -6.06
CA TRP A 23 13.33 5.69 -6.45
C TRP A 23 14.35 5.47 -5.31
N PRO A 24 14.12 5.92 -4.06
CA PRO A 24 15.05 5.63 -2.96
C PRO A 24 15.29 4.14 -2.74
N LYS A 25 14.23 3.32 -2.80
CA LYS A 25 14.34 1.86 -2.70
C LYS A 25 15.17 1.30 -3.84
N PHE A 26 14.95 1.77 -5.07
CA PHE A 26 15.77 1.37 -6.22
C PHE A 26 17.25 1.73 -6.04
N VAL A 27 17.57 2.95 -5.60
CA VAL A 27 18.95 3.40 -5.40
C VAL A 27 19.65 2.54 -4.35
N ILE A 28 19.01 2.29 -3.20
CA ILE A 28 19.57 1.40 -2.17
C ILE A 28 19.82 0.00 -2.75
N GLN A 29 18.84 -0.56 -3.45
CA GLN A 29 18.97 -1.88 -4.06
C GLN A 29 20.08 -1.94 -5.12
N LYS A 30 20.25 -0.90 -5.93
CA LYS A 30 21.31 -0.81 -6.94
C LYS A 30 22.70 -0.91 -6.31
N TYR A 31 22.89 -0.30 -5.15
CA TYR A 31 24.20 -0.14 -4.52
C TYR A 31 24.52 -1.15 -3.42
N TYR A 32 23.51 -1.80 -2.85
CA TYR A 32 23.66 -2.77 -1.76
C TYR A 32 23.18 -4.19 -2.10
N LYS A 33 22.85 -4.48 -3.37
CA LYS A 33 22.29 -5.77 -3.85
C LYS A 33 23.04 -7.02 -3.35
N ASP A 34 24.36 -6.93 -3.22
CA ASP A 34 25.25 -8.07 -2.95
C ASP A 34 25.82 -8.11 -1.52
N LYS A 35 25.51 -7.15 -0.66
CA LYS A 35 26.05 -7.12 0.72
C LYS A 35 25.13 -7.88 1.69
N ARG A 36 25.26 -9.22 1.69
CA ARG A 36 24.74 -10.07 2.77
C ARG A 36 25.62 -10.07 4.03
N ASP A 37 26.85 -9.57 3.95
CA ASP A 37 27.87 -9.76 5.01
C ASP A 37 28.36 -8.48 5.71
N THR A 38 27.84 -7.30 5.40
CA THR A 38 28.15 -6.08 6.17
C THR A 38 26.92 -5.19 6.23
N ASP A 39 26.32 -5.13 7.42
CA ASP A 39 25.18 -4.34 7.87
C ASP A 39 24.03 -4.14 6.85
N PRO A 40 22.90 -4.86 6.98
CA PRO A 40 21.78 -4.80 6.04
C PRO A 40 21.05 -3.45 6.00
N TYR A 41 21.48 -2.48 6.81
CA TYR A 41 20.95 -1.12 6.82
C TYR A 41 21.97 -0.18 6.19
N ALA A 42 21.66 0.31 4.98
CA ALA A 42 22.28 1.55 4.52
C ALA A 42 21.95 2.63 5.55
N ASP A 43 22.98 3.26 6.13
CA ASP A 43 22.77 4.39 7.02
C ASP A 43 21.92 5.45 6.28
N ALA A 44 21.10 6.21 7.01
CA ALA A 44 20.28 7.26 6.42
C ALA A 44 21.15 8.27 5.65
N ASP A 45 22.34 8.55 6.18
CA ASP A 45 23.35 9.42 5.58
C ASP A 45 23.98 8.84 4.30
N ASP A 46 24.15 7.51 4.24
CA ASP A 46 24.60 6.81 3.04
C ASP A 46 23.53 6.87 1.95
N THR A 47 22.26 6.62 2.32
CA THR A 47 21.12 6.72 1.39
C THR A 47 21.01 8.12 0.79
N LEU A 48 21.15 9.15 1.63
CA LEU A 48 21.15 10.54 1.20
C LEU A 48 22.28 10.84 0.20
N SER A 49 23.50 10.40 0.52
CA SER A 49 24.68 10.55 -0.34
C SER A 49 24.47 9.91 -1.72
N LEU A 50 23.86 8.73 -1.77
CA LEU A 50 23.55 8.04 -3.02
C LEU A 50 22.49 8.77 -3.83
N LEU A 51 21.43 9.28 -3.18
CA LEU A 51 20.37 10.02 -3.87
C LEU A 51 20.90 11.31 -4.49
N ILE A 52 21.70 12.08 -3.76
CA ILE A 52 22.33 13.31 -4.27
C ILE A 52 23.20 12.98 -5.49
N TYR A 53 24.07 11.98 -5.36
CA TYR A 53 24.95 11.55 -6.44
C TYR A 53 24.16 11.14 -7.69
N GLU A 54 23.14 10.29 -7.52
CA GLU A 54 22.29 9.83 -8.61
C GLU A 54 21.50 10.98 -9.25
N TRP A 55 20.95 11.91 -8.48
CA TRP A 55 20.19 13.03 -9.04
C TRP A 55 21.06 13.91 -9.92
N LEU A 56 22.24 14.31 -9.41
CA LEU A 56 23.18 15.16 -10.15
C LEU A 56 23.67 14.49 -11.43
N ASN A 57 24.03 13.20 -11.35
CA ASN A 57 24.55 12.46 -12.51
C ASN A 57 23.47 12.10 -13.55
N ASN A 58 22.19 12.19 -13.21
CA ASN A 58 21.07 11.99 -14.14
C ASN A 58 20.40 13.31 -14.56
N GLY A 59 21.12 14.43 -14.41
CA GLY A 59 20.72 15.72 -14.95
C GLY A 59 19.66 16.45 -14.11
N PHE A 60 19.94 16.59 -12.81
CA PHE A 60 19.19 17.48 -11.91
C PHE A 60 18.97 18.85 -12.56
N CYS A 61 17.74 19.35 -12.51
CA CYS A 61 17.38 20.65 -13.08
C CYS A 61 16.24 21.34 -12.30
N MET A 62 15.98 22.61 -12.59
CA MET A 62 14.91 23.37 -11.92
C MET A 62 13.51 22.83 -12.20
N ASP A 63 13.28 22.13 -13.30
CA ASP A 63 11.98 21.51 -13.55
C ASP A 63 11.73 20.33 -12.59
N ASP A 64 12.78 19.60 -12.19
CA ASP A 64 12.68 18.58 -11.13
C ASP A 64 12.23 19.21 -9.81
N VAL A 65 12.81 20.36 -9.46
CA VAL A 65 12.46 21.12 -8.24
C VAL A 65 10.99 21.53 -8.25
N LYS A 66 10.50 22.07 -9.38
CA LYS A 66 9.10 22.49 -9.53
C LYS A 66 8.13 21.30 -9.45
N GLN A 67 8.46 20.18 -10.08
CA GLN A 67 7.62 18.97 -10.02
C GLN A 67 7.61 18.38 -8.60
N PHE A 68 8.77 18.40 -7.92
CA PHE A 68 8.84 17.98 -6.53
C PHE A 68 8.06 18.92 -5.60
N ALA A 69 8.00 20.23 -5.90
CA ALA A 69 7.18 21.18 -5.14
C ALA A 69 5.68 20.84 -5.22
N ILE A 70 5.18 20.37 -6.38
CA ILE A 70 3.79 19.87 -6.50
C ILE A 70 3.57 18.67 -5.57
N LEU A 71 4.49 17.70 -5.58
CA LEU A 71 4.41 16.53 -4.69
C LEU A 71 4.46 16.92 -3.21
N TYR A 72 5.32 17.87 -2.85
CA TYR A 72 5.45 18.35 -1.48
C TYR A 72 4.20 19.13 -1.05
N ALA A 73 3.60 19.93 -1.94
CA ALA A 73 2.33 20.61 -1.67
C ALA A 73 1.20 19.60 -1.39
N VAL A 74 1.16 18.45 -2.08
CA VAL A 74 0.21 17.37 -1.75
C VAL A 74 0.46 16.83 -0.34
N TYR A 75 1.71 16.70 0.07
CA TYR A 75 2.09 16.24 1.41
C TYR A 75 1.61 17.19 2.51
N GLU A 76 1.69 18.50 2.30
CA GLU A 76 1.31 19.52 3.28
C GLU A 76 -0.22 19.68 3.49
N LEU A 77 -1.04 19.05 2.65
CA LEU A 77 -2.49 19.06 2.82
C LEU A 77 -2.91 18.31 4.10
N GLU A 78 -3.92 18.84 4.82
CA GLU A 78 -4.47 18.19 6.01
C GLU A 78 -4.93 16.74 5.73
N SER A 79 -5.53 16.50 4.56
CA SER A 79 -5.95 15.18 4.07
C SER A 79 -4.91 14.58 3.13
N THR A 80 -3.65 14.52 3.57
CA THR A 80 -2.55 14.00 2.75
C THR A 80 -2.67 12.49 2.50
N PRO A 81 -2.58 12.02 1.26
CA PRO A 81 -2.52 10.60 0.94
C PRO A 81 -1.11 10.00 1.11
N ILE A 82 -0.11 10.81 1.49
CA ILE A 82 1.29 10.39 1.59
C ILE A 82 1.59 9.96 3.02
N ALA A 83 1.55 8.64 3.26
CA ALA A 83 1.78 8.05 4.58
C ALA A 83 2.70 6.82 4.50
N GLY A 84 3.17 6.35 5.66
CA GLY A 84 3.98 5.14 5.80
C GLY A 84 5.24 5.18 4.92
N ASN A 85 5.42 4.16 4.09
CA ASN A 85 6.60 4.05 3.21
C ASN A 85 6.72 5.21 2.21
N LEU A 86 5.60 5.77 1.73
CA LEU A 86 5.64 6.92 0.81
C LEU A 86 6.18 8.17 1.50
N LEU A 87 5.81 8.38 2.77
CA LEU A 87 6.33 9.49 3.57
C LEU A 87 7.83 9.35 3.82
N TYR A 88 8.30 8.15 4.15
CA TYR A 88 9.72 7.90 4.33
C TYR A 88 10.50 8.21 3.04
N SER A 89 10.02 7.71 1.89
CA SER A 89 10.64 8.00 0.59
C SER A 89 10.61 9.49 0.25
N LEU A 90 9.51 10.19 0.52
CA LEU A 90 9.41 11.63 0.32
C LEU A 90 10.46 12.37 1.16
N ALA A 91 10.59 12.03 2.45
CA ALA A 91 11.54 12.64 3.36
C ALA A 91 13.00 12.42 2.92
N SER A 92 13.35 11.20 2.47
CA SER A 92 14.68 10.91 1.94
C SER A 92 15.02 11.74 0.69
N VAL A 93 14.06 11.87 -0.23
CA VAL A 93 14.24 12.69 -1.45
C VAL A 93 14.32 14.17 -1.10
N TYR A 94 13.47 14.67 -0.20
CA TYR A 94 13.52 16.06 0.27
C TYR A 94 14.87 16.39 0.92
N GLY A 95 15.41 15.47 1.73
CA GLY A 95 16.75 15.60 2.28
C GLY A 95 17.83 15.73 1.19
N ALA A 96 17.69 15.02 0.07
CA ALA A 96 18.62 15.07 -1.06
C ALA A 96 18.44 16.32 -1.95
N LEU A 97 17.23 16.88 -2.00
CA LEU A 97 16.87 18.00 -2.86
C LEU A 97 17.68 19.26 -2.51
N THR A 98 17.70 19.66 -1.24
CA THR A 98 18.38 20.90 -0.81
C THR A 98 19.87 20.91 -1.15
N PRO A 99 20.66 19.86 -0.85
CA PRO A 99 22.04 19.75 -1.32
C PRO A 99 22.15 19.87 -2.85
N CYS A 100 21.28 19.22 -3.63
CA CYS A 100 21.31 19.33 -5.09
C CYS A 100 21.06 20.76 -5.58
N MET A 101 20.10 21.47 -4.97
CA MET A 101 19.82 22.88 -5.27
C MET A 101 21.02 23.77 -4.94
N VAL A 102 21.65 23.58 -3.78
CA VAL A 102 22.86 24.33 -3.37
C VAL A 102 24.02 24.06 -4.34
N TYR A 103 24.31 22.80 -4.66
CA TYR A 103 25.41 22.47 -5.56
C TYR A 103 25.16 22.95 -7.00
N SER A 104 23.91 22.99 -7.44
CA SER A 104 23.55 23.54 -8.74
C SER A 104 23.70 25.06 -8.77
N SER A 105 23.13 25.79 -7.79
CA SER A 105 23.17 27.26 -7.73
C SER A 105 24.59 27.82 -7.56
N GLN A 106 25.45 27.11 -6.84
CA GLN A 106 26.84 27.48 -6.62
C GLN A 106 27.80 26.91 -7.69
N ASN A 107 27.28 26.32 -8.76
CA ASN A 107 28.04 25.71 -9.86
C ASN A 107 29.02 24.59 -9.43
N LEU A 108 28.79 23.97 -8.27
CA LEU A 108 29.60 22.87 -7.72
C LEU A 108 29.22 21.51 -8.30
N GLN A 109 28.09 21.40 -9.00
CA GLN A 109 27.60 20.14 -9.59
C GLN A 109 28.67 19.38 -10.39
N LYS A 110 29.56 20.08 -11.12
CA LYS A 110 30.62 19.47 -11.95
C LYS A 110 31.58 18.61 -11.13
N GLU A 111 31.79 18.94 -9.86
CA GLU A 111 32.69 18.21 -8.96
C GLU A 111 32.13 16.83 -8.56
N TYR A 112 30.81 16.63 -8.70
CA TYR A 112 30.10 15.39 -8.39
C TYR A 112 29.81 14.52 -9.62
N LEU A 113 29.95 15.07 -10.83
CA LEU A 113 29.67 14.34 -12.07
C LEU A 113 30.77 13.33 -12.38
N ARG A 114 30.40 12.08 -12.67
CA ARG A 114 31.33 11.00 -13.03
C ARG A 114 30.76 10.23 -14.23
N SER A 115 31.62 9.94 -15.20
CA SER A 115 31.28 9.09 -16.34
C SER A 115 31.37 7.59 -16.00
N GLU A 116 32.13 7.26 -14.96
CA GLU A 116 32.30 5.88 -14.48
C GLU A 116 31.22 5.50 -13.47
N VAL A 117 30.90 4.20 -13.42
CA VAL A 117 29.96 3.65 -12.45
C VAL A 117 30.72 3.42 -11.14
N LEU A 118 30.52 4.31 -10.17
CA LEU A 118 31.05 4.18 -8.81
C LEU A 118 30.20 3.22 -7.98
N ASN A 119 30.81 2.52 -7.03
CA ASN A 119 30.08 1.77 -5.98
C ASN A 119 29.75 2.65 -4.77
N ALA A 120 28.97 2.13 -3.82
CA ALA A 120 28.51 2.89 -2.64
C ALA A 120 29.64 3.52 -1.82
N SER A 121 30.72 2.77 -1.59
CA SER A 121 31.88 3.23 -0.80
C SER A 121 32.63 4.36 -1.52
N GLN A 122 32.79 4.23 -2.84
CA GLN A 122 33.39 5.26 -3.68
C GLN A 122 32.54 6.53 -3.71
N ILE A 123 31.21 6.40 -3.76
CA ILE A 123 30.29 7.54 -3.71
C ILE A 123 30.37 8.21 -2.33
N SER A 124 30.31 7.46 -1.23
CA SER A 124 30.45 8.03 0.12
C SER A 124 31.79 8.78 0.29
N THR A 125 32.88 8.21 -0.23
CA THR A 125 34.21 8.85 -0.23
C THR A 125 34.22 10.13 -1.07
N LEU A 126 33.59 10.11 -2.25
CA LEU A 126 33.44 11.28 -3.11
C LEU A 126 32.65 12.39 -2.40
N MET A 127 31.52 12.05 -1.80
CA MET A 127 30.68 13.00 -1.07
C MET A 127 31.46 13.64 0.07
N LYS A 128 32.15 12.85 0.90
CA LYS A 128 33.01 13.33 2.00
C LYS A 128 34.15 14.22 1.52
N LYS A 129 34.82 13.84 0.43
CA LYS A 129 35.89 14.65 -0.16
C LYS A 129 35.38 16.02 -0.60
N ASN A 130 34.19 16.05 -1.19
CA ASN A 130 33.59 17.27 -1.72
C ASN A 130 32.94 18.16 -0.65
N LEU A 131 32.78 17.68 0.60
CA LEU A 131 32.31 18.51 1.72
C LEU A 131 33.19 19.73 1.97
N SER A 132 34.49 19.65 1.65
CA SER A 132 35.44 20.76 1.83
C SER A 132 35.38 21.83 0.73
N LEU A 133 34.59 21.61 -0.33
CA LEU A 133 34.41 22.59 -1.42
C LEU A 133 33.65 23.83 -0.96
N MET A 134 32.94 23.74 0.16
CA MET A 134 32.17 24.82 0.73
C MET A 134 32.38 24.84 2.24
N ASP A 135 32.66 26.02 2.78
CA ASP A 135 32.69 26.21 4.22
C ASP A 135 31.29 25.96 4.82
N ASN A 136 31.24 25.44 6.05
CA ASN A 136 29.97 25.05 6.68
C ASN A 136 29.03 26.25 6.85
N ASP A 137 29.53 27.43 7.22
CA ASP A 137 28.69 28.62 7.40
C ASP A 137 28.11 29.08 6.06
N ALA A 138 28.91 29.01 4.99
CA ALA A 138 28.45 29.28 3.64
C ALA A 138 27.38 28.28 3.18
N TYR A 139 27.58 26.98 3.46
CA TYR A 139 26.61 25.94 3.14
C TYR A 139 25.28 26.16 3.85
N GLN A 140 25.31 26.46 5.16
CA GLN A 140 24.08 26.74 5.92
C GLN A 140 23.32 27.94 5.35
N LYS A 141 24.04 29.00 4.98
CA LYS A 141 23.44 30.18 4.35
C LYS A 141 22.75 29.83 3.03
N PHE A 142 23.46 29.18 2.10
CA PHE A 142 22.88 28.82 0.80
C PHE A 142 21.75 27.81 0.93
N SER A 143 21.89 26.85 1.84
CA SER A 143 20.84 25.89 2.16
C SER A 143 19.56 26.60 2.60
N ALA A 144 19.65 27.58 3.51
CA ALA A 144 18.49 28.37 3.94
C ALA A 144 17.86 29.15 2.78
N GLU A 145 18.67 29.74 1.90
CA GLU A 145 18.18 30.44 0.70
C GLU A 145 17.45 29.49 -0.27
N GLU A 146 17.98 28.29 -0.51
CA GLU A 146 17.36 27.30 -1.39
C GLU A 146 16.09 26.68 -0.80
N VAL A 147 16.06 26.44 0.53
CA VAL A 147 14.84 26.00 1.23
C VAL A 147 13.74 27.05 1.12
N GLU A 148 14.08 28.32 1.31
CA GLU A 148 13.11 29.42 1.19
C GLU A 148 12.60 29.59 -0.25
N LYS A 149 13.46 29.40 -1.27
CA LYS A 149 13.03 29.34 -2.67
C LYS A 149 12.08 28.16 -2.92
N PHE A 150 12.40 26.99 -2.40
CA PHE A 150 11.56 25.80 -2.54
C PHE A 150 10.20 26.00 -1.88
N ARG A 151 10.16 26.55 -0.66
CA ARG A 151 8.92 26.89 0.05
C ARG A 151 8.01 27.78 -0.80
N LYS A 152 8.56 28.85 -1.39
CA LYS A 152 7.80 29.73 -2.29
C LYS A 152 7.25 28.98 -3.51
N LEU A 153 8.05 28.12 -4.12
CA LEU A 153 7.59 27.29 -5.25
C LEU A 153 6.44 26.38 -4.86
N THR A 154 6.46 25.81 -3.65
CA THR A 154 5.37 24.99 -3.09
C THR A 154 4.10 25.82 -2.87
N GLU A 155 4.22 27.03 -2.32
CA GLU A 155 3.09 27.95 -2.10
C GLU A 155 2.46 28.45 -3.42
N GLU A 156 3.27 28.56 -4.47
CA GLU A 156 2.84 29.02 -5.80
C GLU A 156 2.30 27.90 -6.70
N VAL A 157 2.22 26.65 -6.20
CA VAL A 157 1.67 25.53 -6.97
C VAL A 157 0.23 25.82 -7.39
N LYS A 158 -0.05 25.66 -8.69
CA LYS A 158 -1.40 25.86 -9.23
C LYS A 158 -2.37 24.85 -8.62
N ALA A 159 -3.53 25.33 -8.18
CA ALA A 159 -4.58 24.49 -7.61
C ALA A 159 -5.02 23.33 -8.54
N SER A 160 -4.98 23.51 -9.87
CA SER A 160 -5.28 22.44 -10.83
C SER A 160 -4.29 21.29 -10.77
N ASP A 161 -3.00 21.61 -10.68
CA ASP A 161 -1.91 20.64 -10.70
C ASP A 161 -1.84 19.91 -9.37
N LEU A 162 -2.02 20.66 -8.27
CA LEU A 162 -2.17 20.11 -6.92
C LEU A 162 -3.35 19.14 -6.83
N LYS A 163 -4.53 19.54 -7.32
CA LYS A 163 -5.73 18.68 -7.30
C LYS A 163 -5.52 17.41 -8.12
N LYS A 164 -4.92 17.52 -9.31
CA LYS A 164 -4.63 16.36 -10.16
C LYS A 164 -3.68 15.39 -9.44
N ALA A 165 -2.57 15.88 -8.91
CA ALA A 165 -1.60 15.09 -8.17
C ALA A 165 -2.22 14.42 -6.93
N HIS A 166 -3.02 15.18 -6.17
CA HIS A 166 -3.73 14.67 -4.99
C HIS A 166 -4.66 13.50 -5.36
N LEU A 167 -5.45 13.63 -6.43
CA LEU A 167 -6.37 12.57 -6.87
C LEU A 167 -5.62 11.30 -7.29
N GLU A 168 -4.54 11.44 -8.07
CA GLU A 168 -3.74 10.31 -8.54
C GLU A 168 -3.08 9.55 -7.38
N ILE A 169 -2.46 10.26 -6.44
CA ILE A 169 -1.82 9.64 -5.27
C ILE A 169 -2.89 9.04 -4.33
N SER A 170 -4.00 9.75 -4.13
CA SER A 170 -5.11 9.30 -3.28
C SER A 170 -5.76 8.02 -3.79
N ALA A 171 -5.85 7.83 -5.11
CA ALA A 171 -6.44 6.62 -5.69
C ALA A 171 -5.71 5.36 -5.20
N ILE A 172 -4.37 5.38 -5.17
CA ILE A 172 -3.54 4.29 -4.65
C ILE A 172 -3.61 4.23 -3.12
N ALA A 173 -3.45 5.37 -2.44
CA ALA A 173 -3.42 5.41 -0.98
C ALA A 173 -4.73 4.89 -0.35
N ARG A 174 -5.87 5.20 -0.97
CA ARG A 174 -7.19 4.74 -0.53
C ARG A 174 -7.30 3.22 -0.56
N VAL A 175 -6.87 2.58 -1.65
CA VAL A 175 -6.93 1.12 -1.78
C VAL A 175 -6.01 0.46 -0.75
N ARG A 176 -4.78 0.97 -0.56
CA ARG A 176 -3.86 0.50 0.50
C ARG A 176 -4.50 0.59 1.89
N SER A 177 -5.09 1.74 2.20
CA SER A 177 -5.76 1.96 3.49
C SER A 177 -6.93 1.00 3.73
N VAL A 178 -7.72 0.68 2.69
CA VAL A 178 -8.80 -0.31 2.82
C VAL A 178 -8.24 -1.70 3.07
N ILE A 179 -7.20 -2.12 2.36
CA ILE A 179 -6.54 -3.42 2.54
C ILE A 179 -5.96 -3.54 3.96
N ASP A 180 -5.23 -2.52 4.44
CA ASP A 180 -4.59 -2.53 5.76
C ASP A 180 -5.62 -2.59 6.91
N ARG A 181 -6.71 -1.80 6.79
CA ARG A 181 -7.82 -1.86 7.74
C ARG A 181 -8.49 -3.23 7.72
N TYR A 182 -8.66 -3.82 6.55
CA TYR A 182 -9.25 -5.15 6.42
C TYR A 182 -8.37 -6.23 7.06
N LEU A 183 -7.05 -6.20 6.82
CA LEU A 183 -6.09 -7.09 7.47
C LEU A 183 -6.14 -6.96 9.00
N THR A 184 -6.18 -5.73 9.51
CA THR A 184 -6.26 -5.45 10.95
C THR A 184 -7.56 -6.01 11.55
N ALA A 185 -8.69 -5.79 10.87
CA ALA A 185 -9.99 -6.32 11.29
C ALA A 185 -9.97 -7.86 11.32
N LEU A 186 -9.45 -8.51 10.27
CA LEU A 186 -9.28 -9.96 10.21
C LEU A 186 -8.36 -10.47 11.32
N GLN A 187 -7.24 -9.82 11.62
CA GLN A 187 -6.38 -10.26 12.72
C GLN A 187 -7.08 -10.18 14.07
N SER A 188 -7.81 -9.10 14.31
CA SER A 188 -8.46 -8.81 15.59
C SER A 188 -9.73 -9.63 15.87
N SER A 189 -10.39 -10.17 14.84
CA SER A 189 -11.62 -10.94 15.04
C SER A 189 -11.36 -12.27 15.76
N SER A 190 -12.15 -12.63 16.77
CA SER A 190 -11.98 -13.88 17.53
C SER A 190 -13.14 -14.86 17.28
N ASP A 191 -13.50 -15.08 16.01
CA ASP A 191 -14.51 -16.08 15.67
C ASP A 191 -13.86 -17.46 15.50
N SER A 192 -14.00 -18.29 16.53
CA SER A 192 -13.50 -19.67 16.51
C SER A 192 -14.26 -20.61 15.57
N LEU A 193 -15.45 -20.23 15.11
CA LEU A 193 -16.28 -21.04 14.21
C LEU A 193 -15.92 -20.82 12.74
N ASP A 194 -15.22 -19.74 12.44
CA ASP A 194 -14.83 -19.39 11.08
C ASP A 194 -13.58 -20.14 10.61
N LYS A 195 -13.82 -21.27 9.96
CA LYS A 195 -12.77 -22.14 9.41
C LYS A 195 -12.07 -21.56 8.17
N LEU A 196 -12.66 -20.55 7.51
CA LEU A 196 -12.14 -19.97 6.26
C LEU A 196 -11.41 -18.65 6.45
N LYS A 197 -11.46 -18.09 7.67
CA LYS A 197 -10.75 -16.87 8.07
C LYS A 197 -9.28 -16.86 7.65
N SER A 198 -8.54 -17.94 7.89
CA SER A 198 -7.11 -18.04 7.54
C SER A 198 -6.88 -17.96 6.03
N THR A 199 -7.77 -18.56 5.24
CA THR A 199 -7.75 -18.46 3.77
C THR A 199 -7.99 -17.02 3.33
N ARG A 200 -9.02 -16.34 3.87
CA ARG A 200 -9.29 -14.93 3.55
C ARG A 200 -8.13 -14.04 3.93
N TYR A 201 -7.58 -14.20 5.13
CA TYR A 201 -6.40 -13.47 5.56
C TYR A 201 -5.22 -13.65 4.59
N SER A 202 -4.93 -14.89 4.16
CA SER A 202 -3.89 -15.17 3.18
C SER A 202 -4.14 -14.49 1.82
N LEU A 203 -5.39 -14.49 1.34
CA LEU A 203 -5.77 -13.79 0.11
C LEU A 203 -5.58 -12.26 0.22
N VAL A 204 -5.99 -11.66 1.34
CA VAL A 204 -5.83 -10.22 1.57
C VAL A 204 -4.36 -9.85 1.70
N VAL A 205 -3.53 -10.68 2.36
CA VAL A 205 -2.07 -10.46 2.42
C VAL A 205 -1.45 -10.49 1.02
N ARG A 206 -1.86 -11.44 0.16
CA ARG A 206 -1.37 -11.51 -1.22
C ARG A 206 -1.81 -10.30 -2.04
N LEU A 207 -3.07 -9.86 -1.86
CA LEU A 207 -3.56 -8.62 -2.46
C LEU A 207 -2.73 -7.40 -1.99
N ALA A 208 -2.41 -7.33 -0.69
CA ALA A 208 -1.57 -6.27 -0.14
C ALA A 208 -0.18 -6.26 -0.78
N ILE A 209 0.46 -7.42 -0.91
CA ILE A 209 1.78 -7.58 -1.55
C ILE A 209 1.72 -7.14 -3.02
N TYR A 210 0.74 -7.63 -3.78
CA TYR A 210 0.53 -7.24 -5.16
C TYR A 210 0.34 -5.72 -5.29
N PHE A 211 -0.49 -5.14 -4.43
CA PHE A 211 -0.85 -3.73 -4.49
C PHE A 211 0.24 -2.77 -3.98
N GLN A 212 1.15 -3.27 -3.14
CA GLN A 212 2.32 -2.53 -2.69
C GLN A 212 3.28 -2.20 -3.85
N GLU A 213 3.30 -3.03 -4.90
CA GLU A 213 4.11 -2.80 -6.09
C GLU A 213 3.46 -1.85 -7.10
N GLN A 214 2.14 -1.65 -7.02
CA GLN A 214 1.40 -0.81 -7.96
C GLN A 214 1.63 0.68 -7.72
N THR A 215 1.67 1.44 -8.82
CA THR A 215 1.92 2.88 -8.82
C THR A 215 0.78 3.68 -9.45
N GLU A 216 -0.12 3.00 -10.18
CA GLU A 216 -1.30 3.57 -10.84
C GLU A 216 -2.44 2.53 -10.83
N ILE A 217 -3.69 3.00 -10.79
CA ILE A 217 -4.87 2.15 -10.94
C ILE A 217 -5.19 2.03 -12.43
N THR A 218 -4.60 1.04 -13.09
CA THR A 218 -4.92 0.69 -14.49
C THR A 218 -6.09 -0.29 -14.54
N SER A 219 -6.66 -0.51 -15.72
CA SER A 219 -7.70 -1.53 -15.92
C SER A 219 -7.24 -2.94 -15.54
N GLU A 220 -5.95 -3.25 -15.75
CA GLU A 220 -5.35 -4.52 -15.35
C GLU A 220 -5.27 -4.64 -13.82
N VAL A 221 -4.85 -3.57 -13.13
CA VAL A 221 -4.83 -3.53 -11.66
C VAL A 221 -6.24 -3.68 -11.09
N THR A 222 -7.22 -3.00 -11.68
CA THR A 222 -8.64 -3.14 -11.30
C THR A 222 -9.12 -4.58 -11.46
N ALA A 223 -8.88 -5.21 -12.61
CA ALA A 223 -9.28 -6.59 -12.85
C ALA A 223 -8.60 -7.57 -11.87
N GLN A 224 -7.33 -7.34 -11.53
CA GLN A 224 -6.63 -8.18 -10.55
C GLN A 224 -7.20 -8.01 -9.14
N ILE A 225 -7.55 -6.78 -8.73
CA ILE A 225 -8.25 -6.53 -7.45
C ILE A 225 -9.59 -7.27 -7.44
N GLU A 226 -10.38 -7.16 -8.51
CA GLU A 226 -11.68 -7.84 -8.64
C GLU A 226 -11.55 -9.35 -8.48
N GLU A 227 -10.52 -9.96 -9.09
CA GLU A 227 -10.28 -11.41 -8.96
C GLU A 227 -9.93 -11.81 -7.52
N TYR A 228 -9.09 -11.04 -6.82
CA TYR A 228 -8.82 -11.29 -5.40
C TYR A 228 -10.10 -11.14 -4.56
N VAL A 229 -10.87 -10.07 -4.77
CA VAL A 229 -12.12 -9.83 -4.03
C VAL A 229 -13.14 -10.94 -4.28
N LYS A 230 -13.24 -11.43 -5.51
CA LYS A 230 -14.10 -12.56 -5.87
C LYS A 230 -13.70 -13.83 -5.11
N GLN A 231 -12.41 -14.16 -5.04
CA GLN A 231 -11.91 -15.31 -4.28
C GLN A 231 -12.18 -15.16 -2.76
N ILE A 232 -12.07 -13.94 -2.24
CA ILE A 232 -12.41 -13.63 -0.85
C ILE A 232 -13.90 -13.84 -0.60
N ARG A 233 -14.78 -13.33 -1.48
CA ARG A 233 -16.24 -13.53 -1.40
C ARG A 233 -16.64 -15.02 -1.46
N LEU A 234 -15.96 -15.82 -2.28
CA LEU A 234 -16.15 -17.28 -2.31
C LEU A 234 -15.76 -17.98 -1.00
N SER A 235 -14.93 -17.33 -0.18
CA SER A 235 -14.50 -17.83 1.13
C SER A 235 -15.43 -17.40 2.28
N GLN A 236 -16.68 -17.02 1.95
CA GLN A 236 -17.76 -16.72 2.88
C GLN A 236 -17.38 -15.69 3.96
N PRO A 237 -17.07 -14.44 3.56
CA PRO A 237 -16.78 -13.37 4.51
C PRO A 237 -18.01 -13.02 5.35
N SER A 238 -17.79 -12.45 6.54
CA SER A 238 -18.89 -11.88 7.34
C SER A 238 -19.46 -10.60 6.69
N ASP A 239 -20.63 -10.15 7.16
CA ASP A 239 -21.24 -8.91 6.66
C ASP A 239 -20.39 -7.67 6.96
N ASP A 240 -19.62 -7.67 8.06
CA ASP A 240 -18.68 -6.59 8.40
C ASP A 240 -17.51 -6.54 7.41
N GLU A 241 -17.03 -7.70 6.97
CA GLU A 241 -15.97 -7.79 5.97
C GLU A 241 -16.42 -7.24 4.60
N GLU A 242 -17.70 -7.41 4.25
CA GLU A 242 -18.24 -6.97 2.96
C GLU A 242 -18.10 -5.46 2.75
N GLN A 243 -18.11 -4.66 3.82
CA GLN A 243 -17.91 -3.21 3.72
C GLN A 243 -16.53 -2.85 3.15
N PHE A 244 -15.50 -3.66 3.44
CA PHE A 244 -14.18 -3.49 2.84
C PHE A 244 -14.16 -3.96 1.39
N LEU A 245 -14.79 -5.09 1.10
CA LEU A 245 -14.85 -5.67 -0.24
C LEU A 245 -15.57 -4.74 -1.23
N GLU A 246 -16.64 -4.08 -0.79
CA GLU A 246 -17.38 -3.12 -1.60
C GLU A 246 -16.57 -1.85 -1.92
N GLN A 247 -15.70 -1.43 -0.99
CA GLN A 247 -14.76 -0.33 -1.22
C GLN A 247 -13.63 -0.69 -2.19
N LEU A 248 -13.25 -1.98 -2.25
CA LEU A 248 -12.18 -2.48 -3.14
C LEU A 248 -12.71 -2.79 -4.54
N ALA A 249 -13.80 -3.54 -4.63
CA ALA A 249 -14.46 -3.92 -5.87
C ALA A 249 -15.97 -4.08 -5.61
N PRO A 250 -16.79 -3.06 -5.94
CA PRO A 250 -18.22 -3.12 -5.70
C PRO A 250 -18.86 -4.26 -6.51
N LEU A 251 -19.90 -4.87 -5.96
CA LEU A 251 -20.60 -5.96 -6.65
C LEU A 251 -21.19 -5.46 -7.97
N SER A 252 -21.00 -6.24 -9.04
CA SER A 252 -21.80 -6.02 -10.25
C SER A 252 -23.29 -6.27 -9.96
N PHE A 253 -24.17 -5.69 -10.76
CA PHE A 253 -25.62 -5.87 -10.61
C PHE A 253 -26.03 -7.35 -10.57
N THR A 254 -25.39 -8.19 -11.39
CA THR A 254 -25.63 -9.64 -11.47
C THR A 254 -25.19 -10.38 -10.22
N GLU A 255 -24.07 -10.00 -9.61
CA GLU A 255 -23.57 -10.62 -8.38
C GLU A 255 -24.42 -10.20 -7.17
N SER A 256 -24.86 -8.94 -7.15
CA SER A 256 -25.82 -8.44 -6.17
C SER A 256 -27.14 -9.22 -6.22
N ALA A 257 -27.67 -9.46 -7.43
CA ALA A 257 -28.87 -10.27 -7.62
C ALA A 257 -28.66 -11.73 -7.18
N ALA A 258 -27.55 -12.36 -7.54
CA ALA A 258 -27.23 -13.73 -7.14
C ALA A 258 -27.12 -13.86 -5.61
N ARG A 259 -26.44 -12.92 -4.94
CA ARG A 259 -26.37 -12.88 -3.47
C ARG A 259 -27.75 -12.72 -2.84
N PHE A 260 -28.58 -11.81 -3.36
CA PHE A 260 -29.97 -11.64 -2.92
C PHE A 260 -30.77 -12.94 -3.02
N PHE A 261 -30.72 -13.62 -4.17
CA PHE A 261 -31.42 -14.90 -4.35
C PHE A 261 -30.90 -15.99 -3.41
N THR A 262 -29.59 -16.01 -3.13
CA THR A 262 -28.98 -17.02 -2.25
C THR A 262 -29.39 -16.77 -0.80
N LEU A 263 -29.31 -15.53 -0.32
CA LEU A 263 -29.76 -15.12 1.02
C LEU A 263 -31.27 -15.28 1.19
N PHE A 264 -32.06 -14.90 0.18
CA PHE A 264 -33.49 -15.13 0.14
C PHE A 264 -33.81 -16.62 0.24
N SER A 265 -33.13 -17.47 -0.53
CA SER A 265 -33.34 -18.92 -0.49
C SER A 265 -32.98 -19.50 0.88
N ILE A 266 -31.83 -19.14 1.45
CA ILE A 266 -31.40 -19.60 2.78
C ILE A 266 -32.42 -19.18 3.84
N ASN A 267 -32.88 -17.93 3.84
CA ASN A 267 -33.84 -17.43 4.81
C ASN A 267 -35.25 -18.00 4.59
N PHE A 268 -35.66 -18.21 3.34
CA PHE A 268 -36.90 -18.91 2.99
C PHE A 268 -36.88 -20.34 3.52
N PHE A 269 -35.80 -21.10 3.31
CA PHE A 269 -35.69 -22.46 3.82
C PHE A 269 -35.55 -22.53 5.35
N LYS A 270 -34.97 -21.52 6.00
CA LYS A 270 -34.99 -21.38 7.47
C LYS A 270 -36.40 -21.13 8.00
N LEU A 271 -37.24 -20.37 7.28
CA LEU A 271 -38.64 -20.12 7.61
C LEU A 271 -39.55 -21.33 7.30
N VAL A 272 -39.23 -22.11 6.27
CA VAL A 272 -40.03 -23.28 5.83
C VAL A 272 -39.69 -24.56 6.60
N LYS A 273 -38.66 -24.57 7.45
CA LYS A 273 -38.48 -25.63 8.47
C LYS A 273 -38.63 -25.05 9.88
N PRO A 274 -39.86 -25.13 10.40
CA PRO A 274 -40.06 -26.00 11.57
C PRO A 274 -41.42 -26.69 11.54
N GLN A 275 -41.58 -27.87 10.90
CA GLN A 275 -42.72 -28.78 11.18
C GLN A 275 -42.64 -30.20 10.58
N LEU A 276 -41.44 -30.78 10.34
CA LEU A 276 -41.36 -32.11 9.69
C LEU A 276 -40.51 -33.16 10.40
N LEU A 277 -40.25 -32.99 11.71
CA LEU A 277 -39.75 -34.08 12.57
C LEU A 277 -40.32 -33.96 13.98
N SER A 278 -41.63 -34.16 14.10
CA SER A 278 -42.25 -34.66 15.33
C SER A 278 -43.35 -35.63 14.91
N ILE A 279 -42.92 -36.78 14.36
CA ILE A 279 -43.76 -37.97 14.37
C ILE A 279 -43.65 -38.51 15.79
N ASP A 280 -44.60 -38.08 16.63
CA ASP A 280 -44.83 -38.68 17.93
C ASP A 280 -45.17 -40.16 17.75
N ALA A 281 -44.25 -41.02 18.15
CA ALA A 281 -44.54 -42.40 18.47
C ALA A 281 -45.25 -42.44 19.82
N SER A 282 -46.54 -42.09 19.86
CA SER A 282 -47.40 -42.31 21.03
C SER A 282 -48.88 -42.20 20.68
N THR A 283 -49.45 -43.27 20.13
CA THR A 283 -50.87 -43.56 20.30
C THR A 283 -51.02 -44.84 21.10
N ASP A 284 -51.08 -44.66 22.41
CA ASP A 284 -51.67 -45.60 23.34
C ASP A 284 -53.07 -45.06 23.70
N LYS A 285 -54.11 -45.89 23.52
CA LYS A 285 -55.12 -46.21 24.56
C LYS A 285 -56.32 -47.02 24.04
N ASP A 286 -56.40 -48.23 24.59
CA ASP A 286 -57.54 -48.84 25.30
C ASP A 286 -58.91 -49.02 24.66
N LYS A 287 -59.36 -50.31 24.59
CA LYS A 287 -60.45 -50.93 25.41
C LYS A 287 -60.89 -52.33 24.83
N PRO A 288 -61.68 -53.19 25.55
CA PRO A 288 -61.40 -53.90 26.81
C PRO A 288 -61.78 -55.43 26.79
N THR A 289 -61.38 -56.14 27.86
CA THR A 289 -62.03 -57.33 28.51
C THR A 289 -62.45 -58.58 27.71
N ASN A 290 -61.84 -59.74 28.00
CA ASN A 290 -62.50 -60.85 28.73
C ASN A 290 -61.63 -62.11 28.89
N GLY A 291 -61.69 -62.72 30.09
CA GLY A 291 -61.69 -64.18 30.27
C GLY A 291 -60.40 -64.86 30.73
N THR A 292 -60.36 -65.27 32.01
CA THR A 292 -60.05 -66.64 32.54
C THR A 292 -58.89 -67.44 31.90
N ASP A 293 -57.96 -68.07 32.60
CA ASP A 293 -57.98 -68.67 33.93
C ASP A 293 -56.56 -69.18 34.29
N ALA A 294 -56.40 -69.54 35.57
CA ALA A 294 -55.46 -70.55 36.10
C ALA A 294 -53.92 -70.32 36.12
N ARG A 295 -53.47 -70.00 37.35
CA ARG A 295 -52.22 -70.43 38.03
C ARG A 295 -51.92 -71.95 37.87
N PRO A 296 -50.73 -72.50 38.25
CA PRO A 296 -49.82 -72.02 39.31
C PRO A 296 -48.29 -72.13 39.07
N LYS A 297 -47.60 -71.52 40.05
CA LYS A 297 -46.19 -71.63 40.47
C LYS A 297 -45.51 -72.99 40.29
N ALA A 298 -44.20 -72.97 40.05
CA ALA A 298 -43.19 -73.61 40.93
C ALA A 298 -41.78 -73.07 40.60
N ASP A 299 -41.07 -72.71 41.68
CA ASP A 299 -39.62 -72.61 41.93
C ASP A 299 -38.64 -72.02 40.89
#